data_AF-A0A6I5CI56-F1
#
_entry.id   AF-A0A6I5CI56-F1
#
_cell.length_a   1.000
_cell.length_b   1.000
_cell.length_c   1.000
_cell.angle_alpha   90.00
_cell.angle_beta   90.00
_cell.angle_gamma   90.00
#
_symmetry.space_group_name_H-M   'P 1'
#
loop_
_entity.id
_entity.type
_entity.pdbx_description
1 polymer ?
#
loop_
_entity_poly.entity_id
_entity_poly.type
_entity_poly.pdbx_seq_one_letter_code
_entity_poly.pdbx_strand_id
1 'polypeptide(L)'
;LLAEPRPDRTALESARRSLAAALVELRATADAAAGEWWQRALPQERVVLTEQSAHRTLAATVRRLGLHAPVTSTGRTTEDARP
;
A
#
# COMPACT_ATOMS: atom_id res chain seq x y z
N LEU A 1 -16.23 -17.47 24.83
CA LEU A 1 -15.40 -16.34 24.35
C LEU A 1 -13.98 -16.86 24.16
N LEU A 2 -13.62 -17.27 22.94
CA LEU A 2 -12.25 -17.67 22.62
C LEU A 2 -11.47 -16.38 22.31
N ALA A 3 -10.55 -16.00 23.19
CA ALA A 3 -9.59 -14.96 22.87
C ALA A 3 -8.68 -15.50 21.76
N GLU A 4 -8.78 -14.96 20.54
CA GLU A 4 -7.81 -15.33 19.52
C GLU A 4 -6.41 -14.97 20.02
N PRO A 5 -5.46 -15.93 20.00
CA PRO A 5 -4.10 -15.65 20.41
C PRO A 5 -3.53 -14.56 19.50
N ARG A 6 -3.14 -13.43 20.11
CA ARG A 6 -2.51 -12.34 19.36
C ARG A 6 -1.23 -12.89 18.73
N PRO A 7 -1.07 -12.79 17.40
CA PRO A 7 0.10 -13.34 16.73
C PRO A 7 1.37 -12.63 17.23
N ASP A 8 2.42 -13.42 17.43
CA ASP A 8 3.74 -12.94 17.78
C ASP A 8 4.19 -11.85 16.79
N ARG A 9 4.86 -10.81 17.29
CA ARG A 9 5.39 -9.71 16.48
C ARG A 9 6.30 -10.20 15.34
N THR A 10 7.05 -11.27 15.58
CA THR A 10 7.90 -11.91 14.57
C THR A 10 7.09 -12.59 13.48
N ALA A 11 5.99 -13.25 13.84
CA ALA A 11 5.04 -13.83 12.88
C ALA A 11 4.36 -12.74 12.04
N LEU A 12 4.01 -11.60 12.65
CA LEU A 12 3.44 -10.47 11.92
C LEU A 12 4.44 -9.86 10.93
N GLU A 13 5.71 -9.72 11.31
CA GLU A 13 6.77 -9.22 10.44
C GLU A 13 7.07 -10.19 9.29
N SER A 14 7.04 -11.50 9.54
CA SER A 14 7.16 -12.53 8.51
C SER A 14 5.99 -12.46 7.51
N ALA A 15 4.75 -12.40 8.01
CA ALA A 15 3.56 -12.24 7.19
C ALA A 15 3.59 -10.95 6.35
N ARG A 16 4.10 -9.85 6.91
CA ARG A 16 4.29 -8.58 6.19
C ARG A 16 5.26 -8.73 5.02
N ARG A 17 6.38 -9.44 5.22
CA ARG A 17 7.36 -9.69 4.15
C ARG A 17 6.79 -10.59 3.06
N SER A 18 6.08 -11.65 3.43
CA SER A 18 5.41 -12.54 2.47
C SER A 18 4.35 -11.79 1.65
N LEU A 19 3.56 -10.92 2.29
CA LEU A 19 2.60 -10.08 1.59
C LEU A 19 3.29 -9.11 0.60
N ALA A 20 4.38 -8.47 1.02
CA ALA A 20 5.13 -7.57 0.15
C ALA A 20 5.68 -8.30 -1.08
N ALA A 21 6.21 -9.52 -0.91
CA ALA A 21 6.67 -10.35 -2.02
C ALA A 21 5.52 -10.71 -2.99
N ALA A 22 4.38 -11.14 -2.44
CA ALA A 22 3.20 -11.48 -3.24
C ALA A 22 2.67 -10.28 -4.06
N LEU A 23 2.72 -9.06 -3.51
CA LEU A 23 2.31 -7.84 -4.23
C LEU A 23 3.28 -7.49 -5.37
N VAL A 24 4.58 -7.72 -5.17
CA VAL A 24 5.59 -7.53 -6.24
C VAL A 24 5.36 -8.52 -7.37
N GLU A 25 5.13 -9.80 -7.06
CA GLU A 25 4.83 -10.82 -8.08
C GLU A 25 3.53 -10.52 -8.84
N LEU A 26 2.48 -10.11 -8.14
CA LEU A 26 1.23 -9.69 -8.76
C LEU A 26 1.45 -8.51 -9.73
N ARG A 27 2.28 -7.53 -9.35
CA ARG A 27 2.57 -6.38 -10.20
C ARG A 27 3.37 -6.79 -11.44
N ALA A 28 4.40 -7.63 -11.28
CA ALA A 28 5.15 -8.17 -12.40
C ALA A 28 4.25 -8.97 -13.36
N THR A 29 3.31 -9.74 -12.82
CA THR A 29 2.31 -10.48 -13.61
C THR A 29 1.36 -9.53 -14.36
N ALA A 30 0.92 -8.46 -13.70
CA ALA A 30 0.06 -7.45 -14.31
C ALA A 30 0.79 -6.65 -15.40
N ASP A 31 2.06 -6.29 -15.18
CA ASP A 31 2.88 -5.58 -16.17
C ASP A 31 3.22 -6.51 -17.35
N ALA A 32 3.46 -7.80 -17.11
CA ALA A 32 3.61 -8.81 -18.16
C ALA A 32 2.31 -9.01 -18.97
N ALA A 33 1.16 -9.03 -18.29
CA ALA A 33 -0.14 -9.08 -18.95
C ALA A 33 -0.46 -7.78 -19.71
N ALA A 34 0.06 -6.64 -19.27
CA ALA A 34 -0.10 -5.33 -19.93
C ALA A 34 0.90 -5.13 -21.10
N GLY A 35 2.02 -5.87 -21.11
CA GLY A 35 2.96 -5.95 -22.23
C GLY A 35 2.42 -6.65 -23.48
N GLU A 36 1.26 -7.29 -23.37
CA GLU A 36 0.44 -7.82 -24.47
C GLU A 36 -0.79 -6.92 -24.64
N TRP A 37 -0.66 -5.87 -25.44
CA TRP A 37 -1.51 -4.68 -25.58
C TRP A 37 -2.85 -4.98 -26.29
N TRP A 38 -3.50 -6.11 -25.96
CA TRP A 38 -4.75 -6.57 -26.60
C TRP A 38 -5.82 -7.11 -25.64
N GLN A 39 -5.76 -6.81 -24.34
CA GLN A 39 -6.89 -7.09 -23.43
C GLN A 39 -7.27 -5.84 -22.64
N ARG A 40 -8.56 -5.48 -22.74
CA ARG A 40 -9.20 -4.22 -22.32
C ARG A 40 -8.53 -3.54 -21.13
N ALA A 41 -8.24 -2.25 -21.29
CA ALA A 41 -7.88 -1.35 -20.21
C ALA A 41 -8.82 -1.58 -19.01
N LEU A 42 -8.29 -2.11 -17.90
CA LEU A 42 -9.02 -2.20 -16.64
C LEU A 42 -9.57 -0.82 -16.32
N PRO A 43 -10.84 -0.67 -15.90
CA PRO A 43 -11.42 0.64 -15.67
C PRO A 43 -10.59 1.39 -14.63
N GLN A 44 -9.81 2.38 -15.05
CA GLN A 44 -8.84 3.09 -14.20
C GLN A 44 -9.50 3.62 -12.94
N GLU A 45 -10.77 4.03 -13.03
CA GLU A 45 -11.58 4.47 -11.89
C GLU A 45 -11.72 3.38 -10.80
N ARG A 46 -11.93 2.11 -11.18
CA ARG A 46 -12.00 0.99 -10.22
C ARG A 46 -10.65 0.71 -9.59
N VAL A 47 -9.56 0.88 -10.34
CA VAL A 47 -8.19 0.73 -9.82
C VAL A 47 -7.91 1.82 -8.79
N VAL A 48 -8.15 3.08 -9.13
CA VAL A 48 -7.96 4.24 -8.23
C VAL A 48 -8.80 4.11 -6.97
N LEU A 49 -10.06 3.69 -7.06
CA LEU A 49 -10.92 3.49 -5.88
C LEU A 49 -10.40 2.37 -4.98
N THR A 50 -9.89 1.28 -5.57
CA THR A 50 -9.29 0.18 -4.83
C THR A 50 -8.02 0.62 -4.12
N GLU A 51 -7.15 1.37 -4.80
CA GLU A 51 -5.92 1.93 -4.22
C GLU A 51 -6.23 2.89 -3.06
N GLN A 52 -7.20 3.80 -3.22
CA GLN A 52 -7.60 4.71 -2.15
C GLN A 52 -8.14 3.97 -0.93
N SER A 53 -8.93 2.91 -1.13
CA SER A 53 -9.44 2.06 -0.04
C SER A 53 -8.31 1.31 0.66
N ALA A 54 -7.36 0.77 -0.11
CA ALA A 54 -6.19 0.09 0.41
C ALA A 54 -5.29 1.03 1.23
N HIS A 55 -5.02 2.24 0.75
CA HIS A 55 -4.24 3.24 1.48
C HIS A 55 -4.89 3.64 2.82
N ARG A 56 -6.22 3.82 2.83
CA ARG A 56 -6.96 4.10 4.07
C ARG A 56 -6.83 2.96 5.08
N THR A 57 -6.92 1.72 4.59
CA THR A 57 -6.77 0.51 5.41
C THR A 57 -5.35 0.39 5.95
N LEU A 58 -4.33 0.61 5.12
CA LEU A 58 -2.92 0.57 5.52
C LEU A 58 -2.62 1.63 6.60
N ALA A 59 -3.11 2.85 6.41
CA ALA A 59 -2.94 3.92 7.39
C ALA A 59 -3.62 3.59 8.73
N ALA A 60 -4.78 2.94 8.70
CA ALA A 60 -5.46 2.47 9.91
C ALA A 60 -4.64 1.39 10.64
N THR A 61 -4.08 0.44 9.90
CA THR A 61 -3.22 -0.62 10.45
C THR A 61 -1.93 -0.06 11.05
N VAL A 62 -1.29 0.89 10.36
CA VAL A 62 -0.11 1.61 10.86
C VAL A 62 -0.40 2.31 12.19
N ARG A 63 -1.52 3.05 12.29
CA ARG A 63 -1.95 3.69 13.54
C ARG A 63 -2.20 2.66 14.65
N ARG A 64 -2.86 1.54 14.32
CA ARG A 64 -3.16 0.46 15.29
C ARG A 64 -1.91 -0.25 15.79
N LEU A 65 -0.86 -0.34 14.97
CA LEU A 65 0.42 -0.96 15.32
C LEU A 65 1.41 0.01 15.97
N GLY A 66 1.07 1.30 16.09
CA GLY A 66 1.98 2.33 16.60
C GLY A 66 3.20 2.56 15.71
N LEU A 67 3.16 2.12 14.44
CA LEU A 67 4.26 2.20 13.48
C LEU A 67 4.20 3.53 12.74
N HIS A 68 4.23 4.65 13.45
CA HIS A 68 4.26 5.95 12.78
C HIS A 68 5.50 6.03 11.87
N ALA A 69 5.29 6.14 10.56
CA ALA A 69 6.33 6.56 9.65
C ALA A 69 6.80 7.95 10.10
N PRO A 70 8.11 8.23 10.14
CA PRO A 70 8.57 9.58 10.42
C PRO A 70 7.97 10.49 9.35
N VAL A 71 7.30 11.55 9.81
CA VAL A 71 6.85 12.61 8.91
C VAL A 71 8.12 13.16 8.26
N THR A 72 8.38 12.78 7.00
CA THR A 72 9.26 13.58 6.18
C THR A 72 8.52 14.89 6.03
N SER A 73 8.88 15.83 6.89
CA SER A 73 8.59 17.25 6.74
C SER A 73 9.20 17.64 5.40
N THR A 74 8.48 17.39 4.31
CA THR A 74 8.70 18.11 3.06
C THR A 74 8.31 19.53 3.39
N GLY A 75 9.33 20.27 3.85
CA GLY A 75 9.25 21.68 4.15
C GLY A 75 8.56 22.34 2.97
N ARG A 76 7.42 22.92 3.30
CA ARG A 76 6.86 24.09 2.67
C ARG A 76 8.00 25.10 2.42
N THR A 77 8.59 25.06 1.23
CA THR A 77 9.25 26.19 0.58
C THR A 77 8.62 26.37 -0.79
N THR A 78 7.30 26.53 -0.80
CA THR A 78 6.59 27.24 -1.85
C THR A 78 6.50 28.70 -1.41
N GLU A 79 7.63 29.38 -1.35
CA GLU A 79 7.70 30.83 -1.21
C GLU A 79 9.03 31.27 -1.82
N ASP A 80 9.06 31.41 -3.16
CA ASP A 80 9.44 32.67 -3.78
C ASP A 80 9.10 32.63 -5.29
N ALA A 81 7.92 33.16 -5.62
CA ALA A 81 7.59 33.63 -6.96
C ALA A 81 6.38 34.55 -6.81
N ARG A 82 6.63 35.83 -6.53
CA ARG A 82 5.70 36.93 -6.77
C ARG A 82 6.38 37.98 -7.65
N PRO A 83 5.59 38.87 -8.26
CA PRO A 83 4.93 38.78 -9.55
C PRO A 83 5.78 39.34 -10.70
#